data_AF-B1HMI4-F1
#
_entry.id   AF-B1HMI4-F1
#
_cell.length_a   1.000
_cell.length_b   1.000
_cell.length_c   1.000
_cell.angle_alpha   90.00
_cell.angle_beta   90.00
_cell.angle_gamma   90.00
#
_symmetry.space_group_name_H-M   'P 1'
#
loop_
_entity.id
_entity.type
_entity.pdbx_description
1 polymer ?
#
loop_
_entity_poly.entity_id
_entity_poly.type
_entity_poly.pdbx_seq_one_letter_code
_entity_poly.pdbx_strand_id
1 'polypeptide(L)'
;MSKHGFCILLKYVYVSKYGEEALQDKRGRKKEEQELTAEEKFKLEMKRLERENERLREKCLLKKVGRTRKEESLTSVRLQNKYRAIQELHAKENLPVILLCDIAGLSRAAYYKWLQRTPTVRELENKAILQDIQAIYRQVEEIYGYRRMTLNINRKYNKKLNHKRIYRLMQISGL
;
A
#
# COMPACT_ATOMS: atom_id res chain seq x y z
N MET A 1 -10.05 -9.03 -53.19
CA MET A 1 -9.78 -9.16 -54.64
C MET A 1 -8.36 -8.75 -54.92
N SER A 2 -7.64 -9.63 -55.61
CA SER A 2 -6.19 -9.61 -55.83
C SER A 2 -5.71 -8.38 -56.59
N LYS A 3 -4.67 -7.69 -56.07
CA LYS A 3 -3.80 -6.83 -56.88
C LYS A 3 -2.36 -7.31 -56.69
N HIS A 4 -2.05 -8.45 -57.31
CA HIS A 4 -0.68 -8.88 -57.53
C HIS A 4 -0.09 -7.99 -58.63
N GLY A 5 0.89 -7.17 -58.25
CA GLY A 5 1.58 -6.26 -59.17
C GLY A 5 2.95 -5.87 -58.66
N PHE A 6 3.67 -6.77 -57.98
CA PHE A 6 5.11 -6.60 -57.78
C PHE A 6 5.81 -7.17 -59.01
N CYS A 7 6.36 -6.28 -59.84
CA CYS A 7 7.08 -6.60 -61.06
C CYS A 7 8.15 -7.68 -60.79
N ILE A 8 8.13 -8.77 -61.56
CA ILE A 8 8.98 -9.97 -61.37
C ILE A 8 10.47 -9.59 -61.31
N LEU A 9 10.87 -8.55 -62.04
CA LEU A 9 12.21 -7.95 -62.03
C LEU A 9 12.62 -7.42 -60.65
N LEU A 10 11.72 -6.70 -59.94
CA LEU A 10 11.99 -6.20 -58.59
C LEU A 10 12.16 -7.33 -57.58
N LYS A 11 11.37 -8.41 -57.73
CA LYS A 11 11.50 -9.61 -56.89
C LYS A 11 12.83 -10.31 -57.13
N TYR A 12 13.27 -10.45 -58.38
CA TYR A 12 14.55 -11.05 -58.73
C TYR A 12 15.75 -10.23 -58.21
N VAL A 13 15.72 -8.91 -58.38
CA VAL A 13 16.77 -8.01 -57.88
C VAL A 13 16.86 -8.08 -56.35
N TYR A 14 15.72 -8.14 -55.66
CA TYR A 14 15.68 -8.23 -54.20
C TYR A 14 16.19 -9.59 -53.69
N VAL A 15 15.77 -10.70 -54.31
CA VAL A 15 16.26 -12.06 -54.01
C VAL A 15 17.76 -12.18 -54.27
N SER A 16 18.25 -11.64 -55.38
CA SER A 16 19.67 -11.68 -55.73
C SER A 16 20.55 -10.92 -54.73
N LYS A 17 19.98 -9.94 -54.02
CA LYS A 17 20.72 -9.07 -53.09
C LYS A 17 20.63 -9.54 -51.63
N TYR A 18 19.52 -10.18 -51.24
CA TYR A 18 19.22 -10.52 -49.84
C TYR A 18 18.88 -12.00 -49.61
N GLY A 19 18.89 -12.84 -50.65
CA GLY A 19 18.52 -14.27 -50.58
C GLY A 19 17.01 -14.52 -50.56
N GLU A 20 16.59 -15.75 -50.84
CA GLU A 20 15.16 -16.14 -50.86
C GLU A 20 14.50 -16.05 -49.47
N GLU A 21 15.27 -16.18 -48.39
CA GLU A 21 14.80 -16.05 -47.00
C GLU A 21 14.22 -14.65 -46.68
N ALA A 22 14.61 -13.64 -47.44
CA ALA A 22 14.13 -12.26 -47.28
C ALA A 22 12.71 -12.04 -47.81
N LEU A 23 12.12 -13.01 -48.52
CA LEU A 23 10.74 -12.98 -49.01
C LEU A 23 9.73 -13.59 -48.02
N GLN A 24 10.20 -14.19 -46.92
CA GLN A 24 9.32 -14.74 -45.90
C GLN A 24 8.71 -13.61 -45.06
N ASP A 25 7.38 -13.55 -44.95
CA ASP A 25 6.70 -12.59 -44.09
C ASP A 25 6.92 -12.98 -42.61
N LYS A 26 7.66 -12.15 -41.87
CA LYS A 26 8.04 -12.39 -40.47
C LYS A 26 7.07 -11.74 -39.48
N ARG A 27 6.01 -11.08 -39.94
CA ARG A 27 5.03 -10.39 -39.07
C ARG A 27 4.25 -11.39 -38.23
N GLY A 28 4.27 -11.23 -36.91
CA GLY A 28 3.56 -12.10 -35.97
C GLY A 28 4.25 -13.44 -35.67
N ARG A 29 5.39 -13.76 -36.30
CA ARG A 29 6.16 -14.98 -35.96
C ARG A 29 6.93 -14.76 -34.66
N LYS A 30 6.64 -15.58 -33.65
CA LYS A 30 7.45 -15.68 -32.43
C LYS A 30 8.66 -16.57 -32.77
N LYS A 31 9.88 -16.04 -32.66
CA LYS A 31 11.11 -16.84 -32.85
C LYS A 31 11.12 -18.01 -31.87
N GLU A 32 11.46 -19.19 -32.36
CA GLU A 32 11.66 -20.38 -31.51
C GLU A 32 12.95 -20.22 -30.70
N GLU A 33 13.04 -20.84 -29.52
CA GLU A 33 14.11 -20.62 -28.51
C GLU A 33 15.54 -20.91 -29.05
N GLN A 34 15.61 -21.69 -30.13
CA GLN A 34 16.83 -22.05 -30.85
C GLN A 34 17.32 -20.95 -31.81
N GLU A 35 16.45 -20.03 -32.24
CA GLU A 35 16.74 -18.92 -33.17
C GLU A 35 17.10 -17.60 -32.45
N LEU A 36 17.04 -17.58 -31.11
CA LEU A 36 17.37 -16.37 -30.34
C LEU A 36 18.86 -16.22 -30.14
N THR A 37 19.35 -15.02 -30.46
CA THR A 37 20.70 -14.59 -30.08
C THR A 37 20.81 -14.49 -28.56
N ALA A 38 22.02 -14.65 -28.02
CA ALA A 38 22.25 -14.58 -26.57
C ALA A 38 21.67 -13.30 -25.94
N GLU A 39 21.80 -12.16 -26.62
CA GLU A 39 21.23 -10.88 -26.19
C GLU A 39 19.70 -10.86 -26.10
N GLU A 40 19.01 -11.54 -27.02
CA GLU A 40 17.54 -11.64 -27.01
C GLU A 40 17.07 -12.56 -25.87
N LYS A 41 17.83 -13.62 -25.57
CA LYS A 41 17.60 -14.49 -24.40
C LYS A 41 17.76 -13.70 -23.10
N PHE A 42 18.84 -12.93 -22.97
CA PHE A 42 19.06 -12.06 -21.80
C PHE A 42 17.95 -11.01 -21.64
N LYS A 43 17.48 -10.37 -22.72
CA LYS A 43 16.36 -9.41 -22.64
C LYS A 43 15.05 -10.06 -22.21
N LEU A 44 14.77 -11.29 -22.67
CA LEU A 44 13.59 -12.04 -22.24
C LEU A 44 13.67 -12.44 -20.76
N GLU A 45 14.84 -12.86 -20.31
CA GLU A 45 15.08 -13.23 -18.92
C GLU A 45 15.00 -12.03 -17.98
N MET A 46 15.60 -10.90 -18.36
CA MET A 46 15.44 -9.62 -17.66
C MET A 46 13.96 -9.25 -17.51
N LYS A 47 13.18 -9.34 -18.58
CA LYS A 47 11.74 -9.06 -18.57
C LYS A 47 10.94 -10.05 -17.70
N ARG A 48 11.40 -11.30 -17.60
CA ARG A 48 10.80 -12.32 -16.73
C ARG A 48 11.08 -12.02 -15.26
N LEU A 49 12.34 -11.69 -14.94
CA LEU A 49 12.78 -11.31 -13.60
C LEU A 49 12.10 -10.01 -13.13
N GLU A 50 11.89 -9.03 -14.01
CA GLU A 50 11.14 -7.81 -13.71
C GLU A 50 9.69 -8.11 -13.32
N ARG A 51 8.99 -8.96 -14.10
CA ARG A 51 7.61 -9.39 -13.79
C ARG A 51 7.53 -10.20 -12.51
N GLU A 52 8.54 -11.03 -12.23
CA GLU A 52 8.60 -11.80 -11.00
C GLU A 52 8.85 -10.89 -9.78
N ASN A 53 9.74 -9.92 -9.90
CA ASN A 53 9.96 -8.89 -8.89
C ASN A 53 8.70 -8.04 -8.66
N GLU A 54 7.97 -7.68 -9.71
CA GLU A 54 6.68 -6.97 -9.60
C GLU A 54 5.65 -7.82 -8.83
N ARG A 55 5.49 -9.10 -9.22
CA ARG A 55 4.62 -10.05 -8.50
C ARG A 55 5.03 -10.26 -7.04
N LEU A 56 6.34 -10.35 -6.76
CA LEU A 56 6.86 -10.52 -5.41
C LEU A 56 6.63 -9.27 -4.55
N ARG A 57 6.80 -8.07 -5.12
CA ARG A 57 6.45 -6.79 -4.46
C ARG A 57 4.97 -6.77 -4.08
N GLU A 58 4.08 -7.16 -5.00
CA GLU A 58 2.63 -7.26 -4.72
C GLU A 58 2.30 -8.32 -3.66
N LYS A 59 2.93 -9.50 -3.71
CA LYS A 59 2.69 -10.60 -2.75
C LYS A 59 3.15 -10.26 -1.33
N CYS A 60 4.28 -9.57 -1.19
CA CYS A 60 4.79 -9.12 0.10
C CYS A 60 3.82 -8.16 0.80
N LEU A 61 3.09 -7.34 0.03
CA LEU A 61 2.07 -6.43 0.56
C LEU A 61 0.85 -7.18 1.09
N LEU A 62 0.43 -8.28 0.45
CA LEU A 62 -0.76 -9.04 0.85
C LEU A 62 -0.51 -10.00 2.04
N LYS A 63 0.72 -10.54 2.19
CA LYS A 63 1.04 -11.46 3.31
C LYS A 63 1.41 -10.77 4.63
N LYS A 64 2.02 -9.57 4.59
CA LYS A 64 2.35 -8.81 5.83
C LYS A 64 1.17 -8.01 6.38
N VAL A 65 0.15 -7.71 5.58
CA VAL A 65 -1.13 -7.22 6.10
C VAL A 65 -2.00 -8.44 6.46
N GLY A 66 -1.44 -9.33 7.29
CA GLY A 66 -2.26 -10.24 8.07
C GLY A 66 -3.32 -9.41 8.78
N ARG A 67 -4.56 -9.92 8.80
CA ARG A 67 -5.74 -9.34 9.46
C ARG A 67 -5.41 -8.98 10.91
N THR A 68 -4.74 -7.85 11.11
CA THR A 68 -4.45 -7.30 12.41
C THR A 68 -5.80 -6.86 12.93
N ARG A 69 -6.25 -7.54 14.00
CA ARG A 69 -7.37 -7.15 14.86
C ARG A 69 -7.45 -5.63 14.81
N LYS A 70 -8.55 -5.10 14.26
CA LYS A 70 -8.79 -3.67 14.01
C LYS A 70 -8.21 -2.88 15.18
N GLU A 71 -7.00 -2.33 15.01
CA GLU A 71 -6.38 -1.54 16.06
C GLU A 71 -7.31 -0.35 16.26
N GLU A 72 -7.98 -0.33 17.40
CA GLU A 72 -8.87 0.75 17.75
C GLU A 72 -7.98 1.98 17.99
N SER A 73 -7.76 2.78 16.95
CA SER A 73 -7.05 4.04 17.09
C SER A 73 -7.99 5.11 17.61
N LEU A 74 -7.49 5.97 18.50
CA LEU A 74 -8.15 7.20 18.93
C LEU A 74 -8.40 8.17 17.76
N THR A 75 -7.69 7.96 16.65
CA THR A 75 -7.63 8.87 15.52
C THR A 75 -8.60 8.45 14.43
N SER A 76 -9.23 9.41 13.77
CA SER A 76 -10.11 9.18 12.61
C SER A 76 -9.34 8.93 11.29
N VAL A 77 -8.00 8.86 11.32
CA VAL A 77 -7.18 8.68 10.12
C VAL A 77 -7.20 7.20 9.71
N ARG A 78 -7.83 6.90 8.57
CA ARG A 78 -7.93 5.52 8.03
C ARG A 78 -6.57 4.84 7.78
N LEU A 79 -5.56 5.59 7.39
CA LEU A 79 -4.24 5.07 6.96
C LEU A 79 -3.12 5.39 7.97
N GLN A 80 -3.47 5.67 9.24
CA GLN A 80 -2.52 6.14 10.24
C GLN A 80 -1.33 5.21 10.40
N ASN A 81 -1.57 3.91 10.47
CA ASN A 81 -0.51 2.91 10.68
C ASN A 81 0.48 2.89 9.52
N LYS A 82 -0.01 3.06 8.28
CA LYS A 82 0.87 3.18 7.11
C LYS A 82 1.74 4.43 7.19
N TYR A 83 1.15 5.58 7.55
CA TYR A 83 1.92 6.82 7.65
C TYR A 83 2.94 6.79 8.78
N ARG A 84 2.58 6.22 9.93
CA ARG A 84 3.50 6.02 11.06
C ARG A 84 4.66 5.09 10.65
N ALA A 85 4.38 3.98 9.98
CA ALA A 85 5.42 3.06 9.50
C ALA A 85 6.39 3.76 8.52
N ILE A 86 5.89 4.60 7.61
CA ILE A 86 6.75 5.41 6.72
C ILE A 86 7.63 6.35 7.52
N GLN A 87 7.06 7.05 8.51
CA GLN A 87 7.82 7.97 9.37
C GLN A 87 8.91 7.24 10.17
N GLU A 88 8.59 6.08 10.74
CA GLU A 88 9.54 5.26 11.50
C GLU A 88 10.67 4.72 10.61
N LEU A 89 10.36 4.23 9.42
CA LEU A 89 11.36 3.74 8.46
C LEU A 89 12.24 4.88 7.92
N HIS A 90 11.65 6.04 7.65
CA HIS A 90 12.41 7.22 7.25
C HIS A 90 13.41 7.64 8.34
N ALA A 91 12.99 7.63 9.61
CA ALA A 91 13.83 8.02 10.73
C ALA A 91 14.94 6.99 11.06
N LYS A 92 14.67 5.69 10.92
CA LYS A 92 15.64 4.63 11.24
C LYS A 92 16.65 4.40 10.13
N GLU A 93 16.18 4.32 8.89
CA GLU A 93 16.97 3.85 7.74
C GLU A 93 17.37 5.00 6.80
N ASN A 94 17.01 6.26 7.12
CA ASN A 94 17.22 7.44 6.27
C ASN A 94 16.73 7.26 4.81
N LEU A 95 15.72 6.42 4.60
CA LEU A 95 15.16 6.14 3.28
C LEU A 95 14.31 7.31 2.78
N PRO A 96 14.35 7.65 1.47
CA PRO A 96 13.57 8.76 0.95
C PRO A 96 12.06 8.49 1.09
N VAL A 97 11.32 9.48 1.60
CA VAL A 97 9.85 9.42 1.79
C VAL A 97 9.12 9.08 0.49
N ILE A 98 9.66 9.53 -0.65
CA ILE A 98 9.14 9.24 -1.99
C ILE A 98 9.05 7.72 -2.21
N LEU A 99 10.18 7.03 -2.02
CA LEU A 99 10.28 5.58 -2.20
C LEU A 99 9.34 4.84 -1.25
N LEU A 100 9.28 5.27 0.01
CA LEU A 100 8.42 4.65 1.02
C LEU A 100 6.92 4.84 0.71
N CYS A 101 6.53 6.00 0.19
CA CYS A 101 5.16 6.27 -0.26
C CYS A 101 4.80 5.40 -1.47
N ASP A 102 5.72 5.27 -2.43
CA ASP A 102 5.52 4.45 -3.63
C ASP A 102 5.36 2.96 -3.25
N ILE A 103 6.21 2.46 -2.34
CA ILE A 103 6.11 1.08 -1.80
C ILE A 103 4.79 0.86 -1.05
N ALA A 104 4.34 1.85 -0.26
CA ALA A 104 3.12 1.73 0.55
C ALA A 104 1.81 1.93 -0.24
N GLY A 105 1.91 2.37 -1.51
CA GLY A 105 0.78 2.74 -2.35
C GLY A 105 0.06 3.99 -1.87
N LEU A 106 0.80 4.99 -1.38
CA LEU A 106 0.29 6.25 -0.84
C LEU A 106 0.73 7.43 -1.70
N SER A 107 -0.11 8.46 -1.81
CA SER A 107 0.34 9.70 -2.43
C SER A 107 1.23 10.51 -1.48
N ARG A 108 2.31 11.07 -2.01
CA ARG A 108 3.25 11.92 -1.26
C ARG A 108 2.53 13.11 -0.61
N ALA A 109 1.61 13.72 -1.35
CA ALA A 109 0.79 14.83 -0.85
C ALA A 109 -0.07 14.42 0.36
N ALA A 110 -0.63 13.20 0.36
CA ALA A 110 -1.40 12.71 1.50
C ALA A 110 -0.52 12.45 2.73
N TYR A 111 0.72 11.96 2.54
CA TYR A 111 1.69 11.81 3.62
C TYR A 111 2.03 13.15 4.28
N TYR A 112 2.43 14.17 3.50
CA TYR A 112 2.76 15.47 4.07
C TYR A 112 1.55 16.20 4.66
N LYS A 113 0.35 16.03 4.07
CA LYS A 113 -0.90 16.49 4.66
C LYS A 113 -1.19 15.84 6.01
N TRP A 114 -0.90 14.54 6.14
CA TRP A 114 -1.03 13.85 7.42
C TRP A 114 0.03 14.31 8.43
N LEU A 115 1.27 14.55 7.98
CA LEU A 115 2.35 15.02 8.83
C LEU A 115 2.04 16.39 9.47
N GLN A 116 1.42 17.29 8.71
CA GLN A 116 1.02 18.63 9.16
C GLN A 116 -0.37 18.67 9.79
N ARG A 117 -1.03 17.52 9.96
CA ARG A 117 -2.41 17.48 10.45
C ARG A 117 -2.49 17.89 11.91
N THR A 118 -3.43 18.78 12.22
CA THR A 118 -3.85 19.06 13.59
C THR A 118 -4.94 18.08 14.06
N PRO A 119 -4.91 17.64 15.33
CA PRO A 119 -5.94 16.77 15.88
C PRO A 119 -7.29 17.50 15.94
N THR A 120 -8.37 16.78 15.66
CA THR A 120 -9.73 17.36 15.76
C THR A 120 -10.16 17.55 17.22
N VAL A 121 -11.10 18.46 17.46
CA VAL A 121 -11.68 18.71 18.80
C VAL A 121 -12.15 17.41 19.47
N ARG A 122 -12.76 16.50 18.70
CA ARG A 122 -13.23 15.21 19.21
C ARG A 122 -12.09 14.25 19.57
N GLU A 123 -10.98 14.28 18.83
CA GLU A 123 -9.78 13.49 19.15
C GLU A 123 -9.12 14.00 20.43
N LEU A 124 -9.08 15.33 20.63
CA LEU A 124 -8.61 15.92 21.88
C LEU A 124 -9.52 15.54 23.06
N GLU A 125 -10.83 15.63 22.89
CA GLU A 125 -11.78 15.22 23.93
C GLU A 125 -11.64 13.72 24.25
N ASN A 126 -11.47 12.86 23.23
CA ASN A 126 -11.21 11.44 23.45
C ASN A 126 -9.92 11.20 24.24
N LYS A 127 -8.83 11.93 23.97
CA LYS A 127 -7.57 11.82 24.72
C LYS A 127 -7.76 12.22 26.19
N ALA A 128 -8.45 13.33 26.46
CA ALA A 128 -8.74 13.78 27.82
C ALA A 128 -9.59 12.75 28.60
N ILE A 129 -10.66 12.26 27.98
CA ILE A 129 -11.50 11.22 28.59
C ILE A 129 -10.70 9.94 28.84
N LEU A 130 -9.82 9.54 27.93
CA LEU A 130 -8.97 8.36 28.10
C LEU A 130 -8.05 8.48 29.32
N GLN A 131 -7.41 9.65 29.48
CA GLN A 131 -6.55 9.93 30.64
C GLN A 131 -7.34 9.84 31.95
N ASP A 132 -8.56 10.38 31.97
CA ASP A 132 -9.45 10.30 33.14
C ASP A 132 -9.91 8.87 33.43
N ILE A 133 -10.23 8.09 32.39
CA ILE A 133 -10.58 6.67 32.54
C ILE A 133 -9.42 5.93 33.22
N GLN A 134 -8.18 6.13 32.77
CA GLN A 134 -7.01 5.49 33.35
C GLN A 134 -6.75 5.95 34.79
N ALA A 135 -6.94 7.23 35.09
CA ALA A 135 -6.80 7.76 36.45
C ALA A 135 -7.81 7.15 37.41
N ILE A 136 -9.09 7.13 37.03
CA ILE A 136 -10.17 6.54 37.84
C ILE A 136 -9.94 5.04 38.01
N TYR A 137 -9.56 4.34 36.94
CA TYR A 137 -9.32 2.89 36.97
C TYR A 137 -8.22 2.51 37.97
N ARG A 138 -7.12 3.28 38.02
CA ARG A 138 -6.07 3.10 39.02
C ARG A 138 -6.50 3.48 40.43
N GLN A 139 -7.30 4.54 40.59
CA GLN A 139 -7.77 5.01 41.89
C GLN A 139 -8.69 3.99 42.59
N VAL A 140 -9.44 3.21 41.83
CA VAL A 140 -10.42 2.24 42.34
C VAL A 140 -9.92 0.80 42.26
N GLU A 141 -8.61 0.60 42.17
CA GLU A 141 -7.96 -0.73 42.10
C GLU A 141 -8.60 -1.64 41.04
N GLU A 142 -8.88 -1.09 39.85
CA GLU A 142 -9.35 -1.86 38.69
C GLU A 142 -10.77 -2.47 38.81
N ILE A 143 -11.48 -2.18 39.90
CA ILE A 143 -12.83 -2.72 40.17
C ILE A 143 -13.87 -2.21 39.14
N TYR A 144 -13.63 -1.05 38.53
CA TYR A 144 -14.64 -0.37 37.71
C TYR A 144 -14.63 -0.87 36.26
N GLY A 145 -15.64 -1.68 35.92
CA GLY A 145 -16.01 -1.94 34.54
C GLY A 145 -16.65 -0.74 33.82
N TYR A 146 -16.85 -0.86 32.50
CA TYR A 146 -17.27 0.24 31.63
C TYR A 146 -18.57 0.96 32.03
N ARG A 147 -19.52 0.25 32.65
CA ARG A 147 -20.80 0.83 33.08
C ARG A 147 -20.61 1.81 34.23
N ARG A 148 -19.81 1.43 35.24
CA ARG A 148 -19.45 2.31 36.37
C ARG A 148 -18.53 3.45 35.91
N MET A 149 -17.61 3.16 34.98
CA MET A 149 -16.76 4.17 34.37
C MET A 149 -17.59 5.25 33.64
N THR A 150 -18.58 4.82 32.84
CA THR A 150 -19.47 5.74 32.11
C THR A 150 -20.20 6.70 33.05
N LEU A 151 -20.68 6.22 34.19
CA LEU A 151 -21.35 7.07 35.18
C LEU A 151 -20.40 8.11 35.78
N ASN A 152 -19.18 7.71 36.15
CA ASN A 152 -18.18 8.62 36.71
C ASN A 152 -17.75 9.68 35.71
N ILE A 153 -17.45 9.29 34.47
CA ILE A 153 -17.07 10.24 33.41
C ILE A 153 -18.23 11.19 33.12
N ASN A 154 -19.47 10.70 32.99
CA ASN A 154 -20.62 11.57 32.73
C ASN A 154 -20.86 12.59 33.85
N ARG A 155 -20.63 12.19 35.12
CA ARG A 155 -20.68 13.10 36.27
C ARG A 155 -19.55 14.15 36.22
N LYS A 156 -18.31 13.72 35.97
CA LYS A 156 -17.13 14.61 35.92
C LYS A 156 -17.25 15.67 34.82
N TYR A 157 -17.67 15.27 33.63
CA TYR A 157 -17.78 16.17 32.47
C TYR A 157 -19.14 16.87 32.38
N ASN A 158 -20.08 16.56 33.26
CA ASN A 158 -21.49 17.00 33.18
C ASN A 158 -22.10 16.81 31.77
N LYS A 159 -21.82 15.66 31.15
CA LYS A 159 -22.25 15.31 29.78
C LYS A 159 -22.86 13.92 29.77
N LYS A 160 -23.80 13.67 28.85
CA LYS A 160 -24.36 12.32 28.59
C LYS A 160 -23.58 11.63 27.47
N LEU A 161 -22.36 11.18 27.74
CA LEU A 161 -21.58 10.41 26.78
C LEU A 161 -22.17 9.00 26.61
N ASN A 162 -22.20 8.55 25.35
CA ASN A 162 -22.67 7.20 25.00
C ASN A 162 -21.73 6.15 25.61
N HIS A 163 -22.28 5.16 26.32
CA HIS A 163 -21.53 4.04 26.91
C HIS A 163 -20.66 3.29 25.89
N LYS A 164 -21.09 3.20 24.61
CA LYS A 164 -20.28 2.60 23.52
C LYS A 164 -19.00 3.39 23.22
N ARG A 165 -18.99 4.70 23.47
CA ARG A 165 -17.79 5.54 23.33
C ARG A 165 -16.80 5.21 24.44
N ILE A 166 -17.27 5.16 25.69
CA ILE A 166 -16.44 4.83 26.86
C ILE A 166 -15.88 3.42 26.76
N TYR A 167 -16.73 2.46 26.39
CA TYR A 167 -16.31 1.07 26.18
C TYR A 167 -15.16 0.95 25.17
N ARG A 168 -15.27 1.59 24.00
CA ARG A 168 -14.16 1.64 23.04
C ARG A 168 -12.91 2.28 23.62
N LEU A 169 -13.03 3.43 24.29
CA LEU A 169 -11.86 4.09 24.89
C LEU A 169 -11.15 3.19 25.93
N MET A 170 -11.89 2.42 26.72
CA MET A 170 -11.32 1.43 27.64
C MET A 170 -10.56 0.33 26.89
N GLN A 171 -11.17 -0.27 25.86
CA GLN A 171 -10.55 -1.31 25.05
C GLN A 171 -9.27 -0.84 24.35
N ILE A 172 -9.25 0.40 23.88
CA ILE A 172 -8.05 1.05 23.31
C ILE A 172 -6.90 1.11 24.34
N SER A 173 -7.23 1.34 25.61
CA SER A 173 -6.24 1.41 26.69
C SER A 173 -5.83 0.04 27.25
N GLY A 174 -6.41 -1.06 26.73
CA GLY A 174 -6.19 -2.40 27.27
C GLY A 174 -6.95 -2.68 28.57
N LEU A 175 -8.01 -1.92 28.86
CA LEU A 175 -8.88 -2.04 30.04
C LEU A 175 -10.24 -2.69 29.70
#